data_AF-A0A4Y7KJC5-F1
#
_entry.id   AF-A0A4Y7KJC5-F1
#
_cell.length_a   1.000
_cell.length_b   1.000
_cell.length_c   1.000
_cell.angle_alpha   90.00
_cell.angle_beta   90.00
_cell.angle_gamma   90.00
#
_symmetry.space_group_name_H-M   'P 1'
#
loop_
_entity.id
_entity.type
_entity.pdbx_description
1 polymer ?
#
loop_
_entity_poly.entity_id
_entity_poly.type
_entity_poly.pdbx_seq_one_letter_code
_entity_poly.pdbx_strand_id
1 'polypeptide(L)'
;MALQESLTRFKQQQEKCQSTLSSINNARAAAGSGSSSRSAPHHKSVPIATSSSIAAKAPAVKFSNDTERLQHINSIRKAPIGAQMKRVIAILYETREAFTAEQINEVCYVDAVNNREVFSGLTNNPKVFYDGKRFSYKATHDLKNKKELLHLIRKFPEGKNVIDLKDAYPTVLDDLQALKASGDVWLLSNFDSQEDVVFPNDPKITIKVDDDLKVLFRGIELPRDMIDIEKDLQKNGMKPATNTAKRRAMAQVHGINPKPKAKKKTRDISKRTKLTNAHLPELFKNIP
;
A
#
# COMPACT_ATOMS: atom_id res chain seq x y z
N MET A 1 1.46 -27.21 34.60
CA MET A 1 2.22 -28.45 34.33
C MET A 1 2.05 -28.98 32.89
N ALA A 2 0.92 -28.76 32.20
CA ALA A 2 0.66 -29.29 30.86
C ALA A 2 1.59 -28.76 29.72
N LEU A 3 2.08 -27.52 29.81
CA LEU A 3 2.96 -26.93 28.78
C LEU A 3 4.37 -27.54 28.78
N GLN A 4 4.90 -27.87 29.97
CA GLN A 4 6.20 -28.51 30.10
C GLN A 4 6.17 -29.93 29.53
N GLU A 5 5.03 -30.61 29.71
CA GLU A 5 4.81 -31.96 29.20
C GLU A 5 4.64 -32.00 27.68
N SER A 6 3.99 -30.99 27.08
CA SER A 6 3.91 -30.89 25.62
C SER A 6 5.27 -30.60 24.98
N LEU A 7 6.09 -29.72 25.60
CA LEU A 7 7.44 -29.41 25.14
C LEU A 7 8.38 -30.62 25.20
N THR A 8 8.31 -31.39 26.29
CA THR A 8 9.12 -32.60 26.45
C THR A 8 8.72 -33.68 25.44
N ARG A 9 7.42 -33.88 25.21
CA ARG A 9 6.92 -34.80 24.16
C ARG A 9 7.36 -34.37 22.76
N PHE A 10 7.29 -33.08 22.46
CA PHE A 10 7.74 -32.55 21.17
C PHE A 10 9.24 -32.76 20.94
N LYS A 11 10.06 -32.47 21.97
CA LYS A 11 11.51 -32.67 21.89
C LYS A 11 11.88 -34.15 21.74
N GLN A 12 11.20 -35.03 22.47
CA GLN A 12 11.38 -36.48 22.38
C GLN A 12 10.95 -37.03 21.01
N GLN A 13 9.94 -36.42 20.39
CA GLN A 13 9.52 -36.76 19.02
C GLN A 13 10.55 -36.31 17.99
N GLN A 14 11.16 -35.13 18.15
CA GLN A 14 12.25 -34.68 17.29
C GLN A 14 13.48 -35.59 17.37
N GLU A 15 13.89 -36.01 18.57
CA GLU A 15 15.02 -36.92 18.76
C GLU A 15 14.77 -38.30 18.10
N LYS A 16 13.54 -38.82 18.21
CA LYS A 16 13.16 -40.08 17.53
C LYS A 16 13.27 -39.95 16.01
N CYS A 17 12.77 -38.87 15.42
CA CYS A 17 12.87 -38.64 13.97
C CYS A 17 14.32 -38.50 13.48
N GLN A 18 15.20 -37.89 14.27
CA GLN A 18 16.62 -37.78 13.92
C GLN A 18 17.34 -39.14 14.01
N SER A 19 16.99 -39.95 15.01
CA SER A 19 17.56 -41.29 15.18
C SER A 19 17.17 -42.25 14.04
N THR A 20 15.93 -42.19 13.54
CA THR A 20 15.46 -42.99 12.41
C THR A 20 16.13 -42.58 11.10
N LEU A 21 16.32 -41.28 10.87
CA LEU A 21 17.06 -40.80 9.69
C LEU A 21 18.52 -41.25 9.69
N SER A 22 19.17 -41.24 10.86
CA SER A 22 20.56 -41.68 11.00
C SER A 22 20.72 -43.19 10.76
N SER A 23 19.77 -43.99 11.25
CA SER A 23 19.76 -45.44 11.04
C SER A 23 19.45 -45.83 9.58
N ILE A 24 18.56 -45.11 8.89
CA ILE A 24 18.33 -45.28 7.45
C ILE A 24 19.59 -44.95 6.63
N ASN A 25 20.30 -43.88 7.00
CA ASN A 25 21.52 -43.48 6.29
C ASN A 25 22.65 -44.50 6.49
N ASN A 26 22.79 -45.04 7.71
CA ASN A 26 23.74 -46.10 8.00
C ASN A 26 23.39 -47.42 7.30
N ALA A 27 22.10 -47.76 7.18
CA ALA A 27 21.65 -48.93 6.43
C ALA A 27 21.93 -48.81 4.92
N ARG A 28 21.79 -47.60 4.35
CA ARG A 28 22.18 -47.31 2.96
C ARG A 28 23.68 -47.41 2.73
N ALA A 29 24.49 -46.99 3.70
CA ALA A 29 25.95 -47.12 3.63
C ALA A 29 26.40 -48.60 3.70
N ALA A 30 25.69 -49.43 4.47
CA ALA A 30 25.97 -50.87 4.57
C ALA A 30 25.52 -51.67 3.32
N ALA A 31 24.49 -51.22 2.61
CA ALA A 31 23.97 -51.90 1.40
C ALA A 31 24.79 -51.62 0.11
N GLY A 32 25.81 -50.74 0.16
CA GLY A 32 26.66 -50.41 -0.99
C GLY A 32 27.79 -51.41 -1.31
N SER A 33 27.90 -52.50 -0.54
CA SER A 33 28.93 -53.53 -0.71
C SER A 33 28.33 -54.79 -1.35
N GLY A 34 28.00 -54.74 -2.64
CA GLY A 34 27.46 -55.88 -3.36
C GLY A 34 27.58 -55.78 -4.88
N SER A 35 28.70 -56.28 -5.42
CA SER A 35 28.90 -56.81 -6.78
C SER A 35 28.62 -55.91 -8.00
N SER A 36 29.69 -55.57 -8.74
CA SER A 36 29.87 -56.03 -10.13
C SER A 36 31.25 -55.64 -10.67
N SER A 37 32.08 -56.65 -10.86
CA SER A 37 33.42 -56.64 -11.45
C SER A 37 33.37 -56.64 -12.99
N ARG A 38 34.21 -55.82 -13.64
CA ARG A 38 34.77 -56.14 -14.98
C ARG A 38 36.10 -55.42 -15.27
N SER A 39 37.18 -56.13 -14.93
CA SER A 39 38.49 -56.30 -15.60
C SER A 39 39.08 -55.25 -16.58
N ALA A 40 40.32 -54.78 -16.27
CA ALA A 40 41.60 -54.92 -17.04
C ALA A 40 42.51 -53.65 -16.90
N PRO A 41 43.83 -53.69 -17.21
CA PRO A 41 44.87 -54.22 -16.30
C PRO A 41 46.11 -53.31 -16.05
N HIS A 42 46.85 -53.66 -14.99
CA HIS A 42 48.31 -53.55 -14.75
C HIS A 42 49.09 -52.26 -15.05
N HIS A 43 49.63 -51.62 -14.00
CA HIS A 43 51.05 -51.23 -13.93
C HIS A 43 51.58 -51.32 -12.48
N LYS A 44 52.86 -51.70 -12.38
CA LYS A 44 53.57 -52.22 -11.19
C LYS A 44 53.90 -51.13 -10.16
N SER A 45 53.84 -51.53 -8.90
CA SER A 45 54.26 -50.77 -7.71
C SER A 45 55.75 -50.94 -7.41
N VAL A 46 56.34 -49.88 -6.87
CA VAL A 46 57.59 -49.89 -6.07
C VAL A 46 57.30 -49.03 -4.83
N PRO A 47 57.62 -49.45 -3.60
CA PRO A 47 57.34 -48.68 -2.39
C PRO A 47 58.56 -47.82 -2.02
N ILE A 48 58.36 -46.58 -1.55
CA ILE A 48 59.35 -45.87 -0.74
C ILE A 48 58.67 -44.92 0.25
N ALA A 49 59.06 -45.12 1.50
CA ALA A 49 59.18 -44.20 2.64
C ALA A 49 57.99 -43.30 3.06
N THR A 50 57.49 -43.66 4.24
CA THR A 50 56.97 -42.81 5.31
C THR A 50 57.59 -41.41 5.40
N SER A 51 56.75 -40.38 5.38
CA SER A 51 56.97 -39.18 6.18
C SER A 51 55.63 -38.55 6.56
N SER A 52 55.39 -38.53 7.86
CA SER A 52 54.30 -37.86 8.56
C SER A 52 54.31 -36.37 8.27
N SER A 53 53.23 -35.83 7.72
CA SER A 53 52.95 -34.40 7.77
C SER A 53 51.57 -34.13 8.37
N ILE A 54 51.62 -33.21 9.32
CA ILE A 54 50.60 -32.75 10.24
C ILE A 54 49.29 -32.44 9.51
N ALA A 55 48.23 -33.13 9.92
CA ALA A 55 46.86 -32.85 9.52
C ALA A 55 46.45 -31.44 9.97
N ALA A 56 46.50 -30.48 9.04
CA ALA A 56 45.70 -29.28 9.17
C ALA A 56 44.24 -29.71 8.98
N LYS A 57 43.48 -29.81 10.08
CA LYS A 57 42.03 -29.91 10.04
C LYS A 57 41.51 -28.67 9.30
N ALA A 58 41.19 -28.82 8.02
CA ALA A 58 40.34 -27.88 7.32
C ALA A 58 39.08 -27.67 8.19
N PRO A 59 38.60 -26.42 8.33
CA PRO A 59 37.39 -26.17 9.11
C PRO A 59 36.28 -27.04 8.51
N ALA A 60 35.64 -27.85 9.35
CA ALA A 60 34.51 -28.67 8.94
C ALA A 60 33.45 -27.75 8.33
N VAL A 61 33.39 -27.72 6.99
CA VAL A 61 32.39 -26.97 6.24
C VAL A 61 31.04 -27.51 6.67
N LYS A 62 30.23 -26.66 7.30
CA LYS A 62 28.87 -26.97 7.75
C LYS A 62 27.97 -27.13 6.51
N PHE A 63 28.14 -28.25 5.80
CA PHE A 63 27.54 -28.58 4.51
C PHE A 63 26.00 -28.42 4.47
N SER A 64 25.35 -28.56 5.63
CA SER A 64 23.90 -28.41 5.76
C SER A 64 23.42 -27.00 5.42
N ASN A 65 24.15 -25.96 5.84
CA ASN A 65 23.70 -24.58 5.70
C ASN A 65 23.81 -24.08 4.24
N ASP A 66 24.83 -24.55 3.52
CA ASP A 66 25.03 -24.21 2.11
C ASP A 66 24.00 -24.88 1.21
N THR A 67 23.60 -26.12 1.52
CA THR A 67 22.58 -26.85 0.76
C THR A 67 21.21 -26.15 0.90
N GLU A 68 20.83 -25.75 2.11
CA GLU A 68 19.58 -25.04 2.38
C GLU A 68 19.54 -23.67 1.70
N ARG A 69 20.66 -22.91 1.77
CA ARG A 69 20.79 -21.63 1.08
C ARG A 69 20.62 -21.77 -0.43
N LEU A 70 21.28 -22.74 -1.04
CA LEU A 70 21.18 -23.00 -2.48
C LEU A 70 19.77 -23.42 -2.89
N GLN A 71 19.09 -24.24 -2.08
CA GLN A 71 17.69 -24.58 -2.30
C GLN A 71 16.78 -23.35 -2.23
N HIS A 72 17.00 -22.44 -1.27
CA HIS A 72 16.24 -21.19 -1.17
C HIS A 72 16.44 -20.31 -2.41
N ILE A 73 17.69 -20.13 -2.85
CA ILE A 73 18.03 -19.37 -4.07
C ILE A 73 17.33 -19.97 -5.28
N ASN A 74 17.40 -21.29 -5.43
CA ASN A 74 16.77 -22.00 -6.55
C ASN A 74 15.25 -21.85 -6.51
N SER A 75 14.64 -21.93 -5.33
CA SER A 75 13.21 -21.69 -5.14
C SER A 75 12.80 -20.27 -5.56
N ILE A 76 13.61 -19.25 -5.27
CA ILE A 76 13.34 -17.87 -5.69
C ILE A 76 13.44 -17.73 -7.21
N ARG A 77 14.51 -18.28 -7.81
CA ARG A 77 14.74 -18.17 -9.25
C ARG A 77 13.72 -18.93 -10.10
N LYS A 78 13.16 -20.01 -9.57
CA LYS A 78 12.06 -20.77 -10.18
C LYS A 78 10.67 -20.20 -9.87
N ALA A 79 10.57 -19.20 -8.99
CA ALA A 79 9.29 -18.59 -8.66
C ALA A 79 8.71 -17.86 -9.89
N PRO A 80 7.38 -17.69 -9.98
CA PRO A 80 6.77 -16.90 -11.03
C PRO A 80 7.37 -15.48 -11.10
N ILE A 81 7.43 -14.92 -12.30
CA ILE A 81 8.03 -13.60 -12.57
C ILE A 81 7.46 -12.52 -11.64
N GLY A 82 6.13 -12.52 -11.45
CA GLY A 82 5.48 -11.55 -10.55
C GLY A 82 5.94 -11.65 -9.09
N ALA A 83 6.27 -12.85 -8.61
CA ALA A 83 6.81 -13.05 -7.27
C ALA A 83 8.24 -12.53 -7.15
N GLN A 84 9.08 -12.77 -8.17
CA GLN A 84 10.42 -12.21 -8.25
C GLN A 84 10.39 -10.68 -8.27
N MET A 85 9.54 -10.09 -9.12
CA MET A 85 9.34 -8.65 -9.20
C MET A 85 8.87 -8.06 -7.86
N LYS A 86 7.87 -8.68 -7.21
CA LYS A 86 7.38 -8.24 -5.91
C LYS A 86 8.50 -8.21 -4.87
N ARG A 87 9.40 -9.20 -4.87
CA ARG A 87 10.53 -9.25 -3.94
C ARG A 87 11.52 -8.11 -4.18
N VAL A 88 11.85 -7.82 -5.44
CA VAL A 88 12.70 -6.67 -5.78
C VAL A 88 12.04 -5.35 -5.34
N ILE A 89 10.76 -5.16 -5.68
CA ILE A 89 10.01 -3.94 -5.32
C ILE A 89 9.94 -3.75 -3.80
N ALA A 90 9.78 -4.83 -3.04
CA ALA A 90 9.76 -4.77 -1.58
C ALA A 90 11.09 -4.23 -1.02
N ILE A 91 12.23 -4.68 -1.54
CA ILE A 91 13.54 -4.16 -1.10
C ILE A 91 13.72 -2.70 -1.49
N LEU A 92 13.33 -2.32 -2.71
CA LEU A 92 13.37 -0.92 -3.14
C LEU A 92 12.47 -0.03 -2.26
N TYR A 93 11.33 -0.57 -1.84
CA TYR A 93 10.38 0.12 -0.96
C TYR A 93 10.95 0.29 0.46
N GLU A 94 11.56 -0.75 1.03
CA GLU A 94 12.08 -0.74 2.40
C GLU A 94 13.33 0.13 2.54
N THR A 95 14.28 -0.03 1.60
CA THR A 95 15.57 0.68 1.65
C THR A 95 15.50 2.09 1.10
N ARG A 96 14.57 2.36 0.18
CA ARG A 96 14.49 3.62 -0.60
C ARG A 96 15.77 3.97 -1.37
N GLU A 97 16.64 2.97 -1.60
CA GLU A 97 17.90 3.12 -2.32
C GLU A 97 17.79 2.59 -3.75
N ALA A 98 18.75 3.01 -4.59
CA ALA A 98 18.83 2.59 -5.98
C ALA A 98 19.83 1.44 -6.14
N PHE A 99 19.38 0.28 -6.64
CA PHE A 99 20.20 -0.93 -6.77
C PHE A 99 20.52 -1.25 -8.23
N THR A 100 21.72 -1.77 -8.48
CA THR A 100 22.04 -2.39 -9.78
C THR A 100 21.42 -3.79 -9.87
N ALA A 101 21.30 -4.32 -11.08
CA ALA A 101 20.82 -5.68 -11.30
C ALA A 101 21.69 -6.74 -10.55
N GLU A 102 22.99 -6.49 -10.43
CA GLU A 102 23.92 -7.34 -9.68
C GLU A 102 23.64 -7.29 -8.17
N GLN A 103 23.48 -6.09 -7.60
CA GLN A 103 23.14 -5.93 -6.19
C GLN A 103 21.77 -6.54 -5.86
N ILE A 104 20.80 -6.45 -6.77
CA ILE A 104 19.50 -7.12 -6.61
C ILE A 104 19.67 -8.65 -6.56
N ASN A 105 20.57 -9.22 -7.36
CA ASN A 105 20.85 -10.66 -7.30
C ASN A 105 21.56 -11.05 -6.00
N GLU A 106 22.40 -10.19 -5.43
CA GLU A 106 23.05 -10.45 -4.15
C GLU A 106 22.06 -10.42 -2.98
N VAL A 107 21.15 -9.45 -2.95
CA VAL A 107 20.22 -9.24 -1.82
C VAL A 107 18.94 -10.07 -1.96
N CYS A 108 18.35 -10.11 -3.16
CA CYS A 108 17.09 -10.83 -3.41
C CYS A 108 17.27 -12.23 -4.01
N TYR A 109 18.46 -12.58 -4.51
CA TYR A 109 18.70 -13.79 -5.31
C TYR A 109 17.92 -13.86 -6.63
N VAL A 110 17.36 -12.72 -7.06
CA VAL A 110 16.63 -12.55 -8.31
C VAL A 110 17.62 -12.12 -9.39
N ASP A 111 17.72 -12.90 -10.45
CA ASP A 111 18.63 -12.63 -11.56
C ASP A 111 17.93 -11.76 -12.62
N ALA A 112 18.02 -10.44 -12.47
CA ALA A 112 17.47 -9.49 -13.42
C ALA A 112 18.35 -9.28 -14.66
N VAL A 113 19.57 -9.83 -14.70
CA VAL A 113 20.49 -9.70 -15.84
C VAL A 113 20.17 -10.75 -16.89
N ASN A 114 20.06 -12.01 -16.48
CA ASN A 114 19.81 -13.12 -17.39
C ASN A 114 18.32 -13.31 -17.69
N ASN A 115 17.43 -12.86 -16.79
CA ASN A 115 15.99 -12.95 -16.99
C ASN A 115 15.42 -11.66 -17.60
N ARG A 116 15.31 -11.63 -18.93
CA ARG A 116 14.77 -10.49 -19.69
C ARG A 116 13.32 -10.16 -19.33
N GLU A 117 12.52 -11.15 -18.92
CA GLU A 117 11.10 -10.93 -18.56
C GLU A 117 10.96 -10.23 -17.22
N VAL A 118 11.82 -10.56 -16.25
CA VAL A 118 11.89 -9.84 -14.97
C VAL A 118 12.38 -8.41 -15.19
N PHE A 119 13.43 -8.23 -16.00
CA PHE A 119 13.92 -6.89 -16.32
C PHE A 119 12.85 -6.02 -16.98
N SER A 120 12.19 -6.53 -18.03
CA SER A 120 11.14 -5.79 -18.74
C SER A 120 9.92 -5.53 -17.86
N GLY A 121 9.54 -6.51 -17.03
CA GLY A 121 8.48 -6.37 -16.04
C GLY A 121 8.78 -5.27 -15.02
N LEU A 122 10.01 -5.18 -14.53
CA LEU A 122 10.44 -4.14 -13.60
C LEU A 122 10.44 -2.76 -14.26
N THR A 123 10.96 -2.62 -15.47
CA THR A 123 11.00 -1.32 -16.17
C THR A 123 9.61 -0.82 -16.57
N ASN A 124 8.67 -1.73 -16.83
CA ASN A 124 7.29 -1.37 -17.16
C ASN A 124 6.42 -1.10 -15.92
N ASN A 125 6.93 -1.37 -14.71
CA ASN A 125 6.15 -1.23 -13.49
C ASN A 125 6.03 0.25 -13.08
N PRO A 126 4.83 0.77 -12.75
CA PRO A 126 4.66 2.15 -12.34
C PRO A 126 5.36 2.53 -11.02
N LYS A 127 5.69 1.55 -10.17
CA LYS A 127 6.36 1.73 -8.87
C LYS A 127 7.89 1.60 -8.94
N VAL A 128 8.45 1.36 -10.12
CA VAL A 128 9.90 1.25 -10.31
C VAL A 128 10.34 2.28 -11.33
N PHE A 129 11.47 2.91 -11.06
CA PHE A 129 12.14 3.80 -11.99
C PHE A 129 13.51 3.21 -12.34
N TYR A 130 13.87 3.27 -13.63
CA TYR A 130 15.12 2.72 -14.13
C TYR A 130 15.94 3.78 -14.85
N ASP A 131 17.13 4.07 -14.32
CA ASP A 131 18.04 5.12 -14.79
C ASP A 131 18.97 4.66 -15.93
N GLY A 132 18.71 3.49 -16.53
CA GLY A 132 19.63 2.87 -17.48
C GLY A 132 20.74 2.03 -16.82
N LYS A 133 20.94 2.18 -15.51
CA LYS A 133 21.93 1.40 -14.73
C LYS A 133 21.39 0.85 -13.40
N ARG A 134 20.49 1.57 -12.75
CA ARG A 134 19.96 1.24 -11.42
C ARG A 134 18.44 1.29 -11.42
N PHE A 135 17.85 0.48 -10.55
CA PHE A 135 16.43 0.47 -10.23
C PHE A 135 16.22 1.21 -8.91
N SER A 136 15.29 2.16 -8.90
CA SER A 136 14.87 2.90 -7.71
C SER A 136 13.37 2.80 -7.53
N TYR A 137 12.89 3.01 -6.30
CA TYR A 137 11.46 3.02 -6.02
C TYR A 137 10.83 4.33 -6.49
N LYS A 138 9.70 4.24 -7.20
CA LYS A 138 8.90 5.39 -7.61
C LYS A 138 7.67 5.49 -6.73
N ALA A 139 7.71 6.41 -5.77
CA ALA A 139 6.56 6.71 -4.93
C ALA A 139 5.45 7.42 -5.71
N THR A 140 4.22 7.31 -5.23
CA THR A 140 3.06 8.05 -5.78
C THR A 140 3.28 9.56 -5.73
N HIS A 141 3.93 10.03 -4.66
CA HIS A 141 4.29 11.42 -4.46
C HIS A 141 5.78 11.52 -4.14
N ASP A 142 6.52 12.33 -4.91
CA ASP A 142 7.92 12.62 -4.65
C ASP A 142 8.02 13.66 -3.52
N LEU A 143 7.86 13.17 -2.29
CA LEU A 143 8.04 13.96 -1.06
C LEU A 143 9.22 13.37 -0.31
N LYS A 144 10.11 14.24 0.19
CA LYS A 144 11.27 13.83 1.00
C LYS A 144 11.22 14.40 2.40
N ASN A 145 10.46 15.48 2.59
CA ASN A 145 10.49 16.29 3.80
C ASN A 145 9.09 16.58 4.35
N LYS A 146 9.00 16.74 5.68
CA LYS A 146 7.80 17.23 6.39
C LYS A 146 7.24 18.55 5.82
N LYS A 147 8.11 19.46 5.38
CA LYS A 147 7.70 20.75 4.79
C LYS A 147 6.99 20.59 3.45
N GLU A 148 7.49 19.70 2.60
CA GLU A 148 6.88 19.38 1.30
C GLU A 148 5.54 18.68 1.49
N LEU A 149 5.46 17.77 2.48
CA LEU A 149 4.22 17.13 2.89
C LEU A 149 3.16 18.16 3.29
N LEU A 150 3.51 19.13 4.14
CA LEU A 150 2.57 20.19 4.54
C LEU A 150 2.14 21.06 3.35
N HIS A 151 3.08 21.39 2.45
CA HIS A 151 2.75 22.14 1.23
C HIS A 151 1.77 21.38 0.34
N LEU A 152 1.99 20.06 0.17
CA LEU A 152 1.10 19.21 -0.60
C LEU A 152 -0.30 19.17 0.02
N ILE A 153 -0.41 18.95 1.34
CA ILE A 153 -1.70 18.89 2.04
C ILE A 153 -2.47 20.21 1.88
N ARG A 154 -1.80 21.36 2.01
CA ARG A 154 -2.44 22.68 1.82
C ARG A 154 -2.95 22.93 0.40
N LYS A 155 -2.37 22.28 -0.60
CA LYS A 155 -2.83 22.38 -1.99
C LYS A 155 -4.14 21.63 -2.24
N PHE A 156 -4.48 20.66 -1.40
CA PHE A 156 -5.66 19.82 -1.54
C PHE A 156 -6.62 20.02 -0.35
N PRO A 157 -7.51 21.02 -0.40
CA PRO A 157 -8.46 21.29 0.69
C PRO A 157 -9.47 20.16 0.89
N GLU A 158 -9.72 19.35 -0.13
CA GLU A 158 -10.58 18.15 -0.09
C GLU A 158 -10.00 16.98 0.73
N GLY A 159 -8.74 17.11 1.18
CA GLY A 159 -8.04 16.09 1.93
C GLY A 159 -7.31 15.06 1.07
N LYS A 160 -6.42 14.29 1.71
CA LYS A 160 -5.59 13.24 1.09
C LYS A 160 -5.54 11.99 1.94
N ASN A 161 -5.62 10.82 1.30
CA ASN A 161 -5.57 9.55 2.02
C ASN A 161 -4.16 9.29 2.56
N VAL A 162 -4.07 8.85 3.81
CA VAL A 162 -2.79 8.54 4.49
C VAL A 162 -2.05 7.41 3.77
N ILE A 163 -2.74 6.48 3.12
CA ILE A 163 -2.12 5.36 2.39
C ILE A 163 -1.22 5.87 1.26
N ASP A 164 -1.71 6.85 0.48
CA ASP A 164 -0.95 7.45 -0.61
C ASP A 164 0.26 8.24 -0.11
N LEU A 165 0.11 8.87 1.07
CA LEU A 165 1.19 9.62 1.70
C LEU A 165 2.24 8.69 2.32
N LYS A 166 1.83 7.58 2.94
CA LYS A 166 2.72 6.56 3.52
C LYS A 166 3.66 5.95 2.47
N ASP A 167 3.24 5.95 1.21
CA ASP A 167 4.07 5.48 0.11
C ASP A 167 5.29 6.39 -0.18
N ALA A 168 5.22 7.68 0.19
CA ALA A 168 6.21 8.68 -0.19
C ALA A 168 7.58 8.43 0.46
N TYR A 169 7.65 8.41 1.79
CA TYR A 169 8.89 8.17 2.53
C TYR A 169 8.62 7.49 3.89
N PRO A 170 9.61 6.83 4.51
CA PRO A 170 9.38 5.97 5.68
C PRO A 170 8.84 6.69 6.92
N THR A 171 9.27 7.93 7.18
CA THR A 171 8.92 8.69 8.40
C THR A 171 7.63 9.51 8.27
N VAL A 172 6.86 9.34 7.20
CA VAL A 172 5.63 10.13 6.93
C VAL A 172 4.64 10.06 8.08
N LEU A 173 4.45 8.88 8.69
CA LEU A 173 3.46 8.71 9.76
C LEU A 173 3.83 9.53 11.00
N ASP A 174 5.11 9.52 11.37
CA ASP A 174 5.62 10.31 12.49
C ASP A 174 5.51 11.81 12.20
N ASP A 175 5.83 12.20 10.97
CA ASP A 175 5.72 13.60 10.52
C ASP A 175 4.26 14.07 10.46
N LEU A 176 3.33 13.23 10.02
CA LEU A 176 1.88 13.50 10.07
C LEU A 176 1.38 13.65 11.50
N GLN A 177 1.81 12.76 12.41
CA GLN A 177 1.46 12.87 13.82
C GLN A 177 2.04 14.15 14.44
N ALA A 178 3.26 14.54 14.06
CA ALA A 178 3.85 15.79 14.49
C ALA A 178 3.13 17.02 13.91
N LEU A 179 2.61 16.96 12.67
CA LEU A 179 1.78 18.01 12.07
C LEU A 179 0.39 18.10 12.71
N LYS A 180 -0.16 16.97 13.14
CA LYS A 180 -1.39 16.93 13.94
C LYS A 180 -1.16 17.55 15.33
N ALA A 181 -0.05 17.21 15.98
CA ALA A 181 0.31 17.75 17.29
C ALA A 181 0.60 19.25 17.26
N SER A 182 1.19 19.77 16.17
CA SER A 182 1.36 21.20 15.96
C SER A 182 0.06 21.92 15.61
N GLY A 183 -1.00 21.17 15.28
CA GLY A 183 -2.28 21.72 14.85
C GLY A 183 -2.28 22.26 13.43
N ASP A 184 -1.28 21.94 12.61
CA ASP A 184 -1.21 22.36 11.20
C ASP A 184 -2.15 21.54 10.29
N VAL A 185 -2.56 20.36 10.76
CA VAL A 185 -3.25 19.33 9.96
C VAL A 185 -4.26 18.59 10.83
N TRP A 186 -5.41 18.23 10.25
CA TRP A 186 -6.43 17.39 10.87
C TRP A 186 -6.34 15.99 10.30
N LEU A 187 -6.32 14.99 11.17
CA LEU A 187 -6.31 13.57 10.79
C LEU A 187 -7.67 12.98 11.19
N LEU A 188 -8.48 12.63 10.20
CA LEU A 188 -9.81 12.06 10.40
C LEU A 188 -9.82 10.60 9.93
N SER A 189 -10.24 9.70 10.79
CA SER A 189 -10.47 8.30 10.42
C SER A 189 -11.83 8.17 9.76
N ASN A 190 -11.88 7.67 8.52
CA ASN A 190 -13.14 7.34 7.90
C ASN A 190 -13.63 6.00 8.43
N PHE A 191 -14.79 5.99 9.10
CA PHE A 191 -15.35 4.79 9.72
C PHE A 191 -15.75 3.72 8.69
N ASP A 192 -16.06 4.12 7.46
CA ASP A 192 -16.51 3.20 6.40
C ASP A 192 -15.34 2.52 5.69
N SER A 193 -14.29 3.28 5.33
CA SER A 193 -13.13 2.74 4.60
C SER A 193 -11.96 2.30 5.50
N GLN A 194 -11.99 2.62 6.80
CA GLN A 194 -10.85 2.48 7.73
C GLN A 194 -9.57 3.21 7.25
N GLU A 195 -9.69 4.09 6.26
CA GLU A 195 -8.59 4.89 5.74
C GLU A 195 -8.60 6.23 6.46
N ASP A 196 -7.46 6.60 7.03
CA ASP A 196 -7.27 7.93 7.58
C ASP A 196 -7.11 8.94 6.43
N VAL A 197 -7.79 10.07 6.54
CA VAL A 197 -7.73 11.19 5.61
C VAL A 197 -7.16 12.42 6.31
N VAL A 198 -6.22 13.06 5.62
CA VAL A 198 -5.44 14.20 6.10
C VAL A 198 -5.98 15.48 5.48
N PHE A 199 -6.39 16.44 6.31
CA PHE A 199 -6.90 17.74 5.89
C PHE A 199 -6.01 18.89 6.37
N PRO A 200 -5.82 19.95 5.57
CA PRO A 200 -5.09 21.13 6.03
C PRO A 200 -5.88 21.87 7.12
N ASN A 201 -5.20 22.30 8.19
CA ASN A 201 -5.76 23.28 9.12
C ASN A 201 -5.29 24.68 8.72
N ASP A 202 -6.22 25.63 8.62
CA ASP A 202 -5.84 27.04 8.45
C ASP A 202 -5.55 27.64 9.84
N PRO A 203 -4.30 28.05 10.14
CA PRO A 203 -3.95 28.63 11.43
C PRO A 203 -4.73 29.92 11.74
N LYS A 204 -5.29 30.60 10.74
CA LYS A 204 -6.07 31.83 10.92
C LYS A 204 -7.38 31.61 11.68
N ILE A 205 -7.88 30.38 11.76
CA ILE A 205 -9.20 30.06 12.31
C ILE A 205 -9.06 29.24 13.61
N THR A 206 -8.07 29.57 14.43
CA THR A 206 -7.87 28.88 15.71
C THR A 206 -8.75 29.52 16.80
N ILE A 207 -9.99 29.04 16.95
CA ILE A 207 -10.89 29.45 18.02
C ILE A 207 -10.82 28.40 19.14
N LYS A 208 -10.26 28.77 20.29
CA LYS A 208 -10.29 27.93 21.49
C LYS A 208 -11.59 28.20 22.25
N VAL A 209 -12.34 27.14 22.53
CA VAL A 209 -13.58 27.19 23.31
C VAL A 209 -13.47 26.16 24.41
N ASP A 210 -13.82 26.54 25.64
CA ASP A 210 -13.83 25.65 26.80
C ASP A 210 -14.82 24.50 26.64
N ASP A 211 -14.52 23.37 27.26
CA ASP A 211 -15.37 22.18 27.12
C ASP A 211 -16.77 22.39 27.72
N ASP A 212 -16.89 23.16 28.80
CA ASP A 212 -18.17 23.51 29.40
C ASP A 212 -19.07 24.31 28.43
N LEU A 213 -18.49 25.23 27.65
CA LEU A 213 -19.19 25.98 26.62
C LEU A 213 -19.62 25.06 25.46
N LYS A 214 -18.82 24.06 25.10
CA LYS A 214 -19.19 23.07 24.09
C LYS A 214 -20.36 22.20 24.56
N VAL A 215 -20.38 21.79 25.82
CA VAL A 215 -21.47 21.01 26.41
C VAL A 215 -22.75 21.86 26.46
N LEU A 216 -22.66 23.09 26.96
CA LEU A 216 -23.79 24.01 26.98
C LEU A 216 -24.35 24.23 25.59
N PHE A 217 -23.50 24.51 24.59
CA PHE A 217 -23.94 24.74 23.22
C PHE A 217 -24.65 23.52 22.61
N ARG A 218 -24.15 22.30 22.85
CA ARG A 218 -24.78 21.06 22.39
C ARG A 218 -26.09 20.75 23.11
N GLY A 219 -26.25 21.22 24.35
CA GLY A 219 -27.46 21.06 25.14
C GLY A 219 -28.58 22.05 24.80
N ILE A 220 -28.30 23.10 24.04
CA ILE A 220 -29.33 24.04 23.57
C ILE A 220 -30.15 23.34 22.48
N GLU A 221 -31.35 22.91 22.84
CA GLU A 221 -32.32 22.39 21.88
C GLU A 221 -32.86 23.53 21.02
N LEU A 222 -32.48 23.53 19.74
CA LEU A 222 -33.05 24.44 18.76
C LEU A 222 -34.46 23.97 18.37
N PRO A 223 -35.45 24.87 18.28
CA PRO A 223 -36.76 24.53 17.74
C PRO A 223 -36.63 23.89 16.35
N ARG A 224 -37.29 22.75 16.12
CA ARG A 224 -37.24 22.07 14.82
C ARG A 224 -37.91 22.88 13.71
N ASP A 225 -38.88 23.70 14.09
CA ASP A 225 -39.67 24.51 13.16
C ASP A 225 -39.09 25.92 12.99
N MET A 226 -38.82 26.30 11.74
CA MET A 226 -38.25 27.61 11.42
C MET A 226 -39.14 28.80 11.81
N ILE A 227 -40.47 28.61 11.92
CA ILE A 227 -41.39 29.66 12.41
C ILE A 227 -41.08 29.98 13.86
N ASP A 228 -40.84 28.97 14.69
CA ASP A 228 -40.66 29.15 16.12
C ASP A 228 -39.30 29.80 16.40
N ILE A 229 -38.27 29.44 15.62
CA ILE A 229 -36.99 30.17 15.62
C ILE A 229 -37.20 31.65 15.25
N GLU A 230 -37.99 31.95 14.22
CA GLU A 230 -38.27 33.34 13.80
C GLU A 230 -39.03 34.13 14.87
N LYS A 231 -40.01 33.51 15.54
CA LYS A 231 -40.75 34.12 16.66
C LYS A 231 -39.84 34.39 17.85
N ASP A 232 -38.97 33.44 18.21
CA ASP A 232 -38.03 33.60 19.32
C ASP A 232 -36.97 34.66 19.01
N LEU A 233 -36.47 34.72 17.77
CA LEU A 233 -35.58 35.79 17.32
C LEU A 233 -36.27 37.17 17.41
N GLN A 234 -37.52 37.29 16.95
CA GLN A 234 -38.29 38.54 17.03
C GLN A 234 -38.60 38.94 18.48
N LYS A 235 -38.96 37.98 19.33
CA LYS A 235 -39.19 38.21 20.77
C LYS A 235 -37.93 38.74 21.47
N ASN A 236 -36.76 38.26 21.04
CA ASN A 236 -35.45 38.71 21.52
C ASN A 236 -34.90 39.95 20.77
N GLY A 237 -35.71 40.59 19.92
CA GLY A 237 -35.33 41.82 19.20
C GLY A 237 -34.33 41.63 18.05
N MET A 238 -34.00 40.39 17.67
CA MET A 238 -33.14 40.07 16.55
C MET A 238 -33.95 39.95 15.25
N LYS A 239 -33.45 40.54 14.16
CA LYS A 239 -34.08 40.42 12.84
C LYS A 239 -33.85 39.02 12.29
N PRO A 240 -34.89 38.22 12.03
CA PRO A 240 -34.68 36.89 11.47
C PRO A 240 -34.10 36.98 10.05
N ALA A 241 -33.08 36.16 9.77
CA ALA A 241 -32.45 36.10 8.45
C ALA A 241 -33.42 35.57 7.36
N THR A 242 -34.46 34.85 7.78
CA THR A 242 -35.49 34.29 6.92
C THR A 242 -36.87 34.79 7.37
N ASN A 243 -37.80 34.98 6.43
CA ASN A 243 -39.20 35.32 6.73
C ASN A 243 -40.12 34.17 6.27
N THR A 244 -39.97 33.03 6.94
CA THR A 244 -40.69 31.77 6.69
C THR A 244 -42.17 31.91 7.00
N ALA A 245 -42.54 32.72 7.99
CA ALA A 245 -43.93 33.05 8.28
C ALA A 245 -44.65 33.70 7.06
N LYS A 246 -44.05 34.73 6.45
CA LYS A 246 -44.59 35.32 5.21
C LYS A 246 -44.61 34.33 4.06
N ARG A 247 -43.61 33.46 3.95
CA ARG A 247 -43.52 32.46 2.86
C ARG A 247 -44.58 31.36 2.99
N ARG A 248 -44.82 30.83 4.20
CA ARG A 248 -45.88 29.85 4.48
C ARG A 248 -47.26 30.47 4.35
N ALA A 249 -47.46 31.71 4.81
CA ALA A 249 -48.70 32.46 4.58
C ALA A 249 -48.96 32.71 3.09
N MET A 250 -47.94 33.11 2.31
CA MET A 250 -48.08 33.24 0.85
C MET A 250 -48.36 31.89 0.17
N ALA A 251 -47.75 30.79 0.63
CA ALA A 251 -47.99 29.45 0.08
C ALA A 251 -49.40 28.90 0.40
N GLN A 252 -49.98 29.28 1.54
CA GLN A 252 -51.35 28.94 1.92
C GLN A 252 -52.39 29.83 1.22
N VAL A 253 -52.12 31.14 1.10
CA VAL A 253 -53.01 32.09 0.38
C VAL A 253 -52.99 31.86 -1.13
N HIS A 254 -51.85 31.46 -1.70
CA HIS A 254 -51.70 31.14 -3.13
C HIS A 254 -51.68 29.63 -3.39
N GLY A 255 -52.42 28.86 -2.58
CA GLY A 255 -52.48 27.39 -2.55
C GLY A 255 -51.77 26.72 -3.72
N ILE A 256 -50.55 26.20 -3.47
CA ILE A 256 -49.69 25.45 -4.40
C ILE A 256 -50.07 25.67 -5.87
N ASN A 257 -49.81 26.85 -6.42
CA ASN A 257 -49.49 26.88 -7.83
C ASN A 257 -47.98 26.66 -7.89
N PRO A 258 -47.49 25.47 -8.30
CA PRO A 258 -46.09 25.38 -8.65
C PRO A 258 -45.95 26.43 -9.75
N LYS A 259 -45.19 27.50 -9.52
CA LYS A 259 -44.71 28.31 -10.64
C LYS A 259 -44.22 27.28 -11.64
N PRO A 260 -44.79 27.19 -12.85
CA PRO A 260 -44.27 26.25 -13.82
C PRO A 260 -42.80 26.61 -13.89
N LYS A 261 -41.91 25.67 -13.51
CA LYS A 261 -40.50 25.76 -13.86
C LYS A 261 -40.57 26.23 -15.30
N ALA A 262 -40.07 27.43 -15.58
CA ALA A 262 -40.08 27.95 -16.94
C ALA A 262 -39.51 26.80 -17.75
N LYS A 263 -40.37 26.12 -18.53
CA LYS A 263 -39.95 24.99 -19.34
C LYS A 263 -38.76 25.57 -20.06
N LYS A 264 -37.58 25.00 -19.80
CA LYS A 264 -36.36 25.39 -20.49
C LYS A 264 -36.80 25.33 -21.95
N LYS A 265 -37.03 26.48 -22.58
CA LYS A 265 -37.54 26.51 -23.94
C LYS A 265 -36.54 25.62 -24.67
N THR A 266 -37.02 24.53 -25.22
CA THR A 266 -36.25 23.79 -26.20
C THR A 266 -35.72 24.87 -27.12
N ARG A 267 -34.39 24.94 -27.26
CA ARG A 267 -33.79 25.89 -28.18
C ARG A 267 -34.17 25.38 -29.56
N ASP A 268 -35.38 25.73 -29.99
CA ASP A 268 -35.82 25.50 -31.35
C ASP A 268 -34.81 26.27 -32.20
N ILE A 269 -34.17 25.53 -33.09
CA ILE A 269 -33.05 25.99 -33.89
C ILE A 269 -33.63 27.07 -34.81
N SER A 270 -33.58 28.32 -34.38
CA SER A 270 -34.00 29.45 -35.20
C SER A 270 -33.19 29.45 -36.48
N LYS A 271 -33.85 29.82 -37.60
CA LYS A 271 -33.33 29.85 -38.99
C LYS A 271 -31.99 30.59 -39.18
N ARG A 272 -31.48 31.26 -38.13
CA ARG A 272 -30.20 31.98 -38.10
C ARG A 272 -29.04 31.18 -37.52
N THR A 273 -29.28 29.97 -37.01
CA THR A 273 -28.23 29.13 -36.40
C THR A 273 -27.56 28.30 -37.49
N LYS A 274 -26.27 28.49 -37.73
CA LYS A 274 -25.52 27.76 -38.77
C LYS A 274 -25.40 26.28 -38.38
N LEU A 275 -26.10 25.41 -39.10
CA LEU A 275 -26.07 23.97 -38.91
C LEU A 275 -24.85 23.40 -39.65
N THR A 276 -23.91 22.79 -38.94
CA THR A 276 -22.67 22.25 -39.53
C THR A 276 -22.88 20.90 -40.24
N ASN A 277 -24.06 20.28 -40.10
CA ASN A 277 -24.38 18.95 -40.62
C ASN A 277 -25.54 18.98 -41.64
N ALA A 278 -25.44 19.83 -42.66
CA ALA A 278 -26.50 20.03 -43.66
C ALA A 278 -26.77 18.81 -44.59
N HIS A 279 -25.88 17.83 -44.62
CA HIS A 279 -25.95 16.66 -45.51
C HIS A 279 -26.74 15.47 -44.93
N LEU A 280 -27.27 15.58 -43.71
CA LEU A 280 -28.06 14.54 -43.04
C LEU A 280 -29.43 15.09 -42.61
N PRO A 281 -30.38 15.27 -43.54
CA PRO A 281 -31.68 15.91 -43.27
C PRO A 281 -32.60 15.05 -42.38
N GLU A 282 -32.41 13.73 -42.38
CA GLU A 282 -33.16 12.76 -41.54
C GLU A 282 -33.10 13.12 -40.04
N LEU A 283 -31.97 13.65 -39.57
CA LEU A 283 -31.74 13.96 -38.15
C LEU A 283 -32.56 15.14 -37.62
N PHE A 284 -33.17 15.92 -38.51
CA PHE A 284 -33.88 17.16 -38.15
C PHE A 284 -35.39 17.11 -38.47
N LYS A 285 -35.91 15.98 -38.97
CA LYS A 285 -37.33 15.83 -39.38
C LYS A 285 -38.32 15.85 -38.20
N ASN A 286 -37.87 15.58 -36.97
CA ASN A 286 -38.74 15.46 -35.79
C ASN A 286 -38.50 16.56 -34.73
N ILE A 287 -37.91 17.68 -35.13
CA ILE A 287 -37.78 18.87 -34.26
C ILE A 287 -38.98 19.79 -34.58
N PRO A 288 -39.79 20.22 -33.58
CA PRO A 288 -40.93 21.11 -33.81
C PRO A 288 -40.52 22.50 -34.30
#